data_AF-A0A3D3EP36-F1
#
_entry.id   AF-A0A3D3EP36-F1
#
_cell.length_a   1.000
_cell.length_b   1.000
_cell.length_c   1.000
_cell.angle_alpha   90.00
_cell.angle_beta   90.00
_cell.angle_gamma   90.00
#
_symmetry.space_group_name_H-M   'P 1'
#
loop_
_entity.id
_entity.type
_entity.pdbx_description
1 polymer ?
#
loop_
_entity_poly.entity_id
_entity_poly.type
_entity_poly.pdbx_seq_one_letter_code
_entity_poly.pdbx_strand_id
1 'polypeptide(L)'
;TRLKSGTVQKMILNMISTGSMVGVGKVYQNLMVDVMQTNEKLVTRAENIVMEATKCDRKTAEEMLTEAGGSVKLAIAMILFRCSRVEAEEKLKRSHGHIRLALNEIN
;
A
#
# COMPACT_ATOMS: atom_id res chain seq x y z
N THR A 1 -13.59 33.78 8.17
CA THR A 1 -12.36 32.95 8.05
C THR A 1 -12.52 31.66 7.23
N ARG A 2 -13.68 31.35 6.61
CA ARG A 2 -13.94 30.09 5.88
C ARG A 2 -13.19 29.90 4.54
N LEU A 3 -12.84 30.99 3.85
CA LEU A 3 -12.28 30.94 2.48
C LEU A 3 -10.77 30.65 2.51
N LYS A 4 -9.92 31.68 2.44
CA LYS A 4 -8.45 31.51 2.37
C LYS A 4 -7.88 30.76 3.58
N SER A 5 -8.27 31.14 4.79
CA SER A 5 -7.76 30.49 6.00
C SER A 5 -8.18 29.02 6.11
N GLY A 6 -9.40 28.68 5.68
CA GLY A 6 -9.88 27.29 5.63
C GLY A 6 -9.10 26.43 4.63
N THR A 7 -8.81 26.96 3.44
CA THR A 7 -7.98 26.26 2.45
C THR A 7 -6.56 26.03 2.97
N VAL A 8 -5.95 27.02 3.61
CA VAL A 8 -4.60 26.91 4.20
C VAL A 8 -4.58 25.83 5.28
N GLN A 9 -5.55 25.83 6.19
CA GLN A 9 -5.65 24.80 7.24
C GLN A 9 -5.76 23.39 6.65
N LYS A 10 -6.61 23.19 5.63
CA LYS A 10 -6.74 21.89 4.95
C LYS A 10 -5.43 21.45 4.31
N MET A 11 -4.72 22.36 3.63
CA MET A 11 -3.44 22.03 3.00
C MET A 11 -2.39 21.60 4.04
N ILE A 12 -2.27 22.34 5.14
CA ILE A 12 -1.32 22.02 6.22
C ILE A 12 -1.67 20.66 6.84
N LEU A 13 -2.94 20.42 7.17
CA LEU A 13 -3.37 19.15 7.75
C LEU A 13 -3.16 17.97 6.79
N ASN A 14 -3.43 18.16 5.50
CA ASN A 14 -3.15 17.15 4.48
C ASN A 14 -1.66 16.87 4.36
N MET A 15 -0.79 17.88 4.42
CA MET A 15 0.66 17.70 4.36
C MET A 15 1.18 16.91 5.56
N ILE A 16 0.76 17.28 6.78
CA ILE A 16 1.17 16.60 8.02
C ILE A 16 0.70 15.15 8.00
N SER A 17 -0.59 14.90 7.77
CA SER A 17 -1.14 13.55 7.78
C SER A 17 -0.52 12.67 6.69
N THR A 18 -0.39 13.17 5.46
CA THR A 18 0.23 12.43 4.35
C THR A 18 1.69 12.13 4.64
N GLY A 19 2.46 13.12 5.12
CA GLY A 19 3.87 12.94 5.47
C GLY A 19 4.06 11.88 6.56
N SER A 20 3.26 11.91 7.62
CA SER A 20 3.30 10.91 8.68
C SER A 20 2.96 9.51 8.17
N MET A 21 1.94 9.35 7.32
CA MET A 21 1.56 8.05 6.76
C MET A 21 2.62 7.47 5.82
N VAL A 22 3.30 8.32 5.05
CA VAL A 22 4.48 7.92 4.26
C VAL A 22 5.61 7.44 5.20
N GLY A 23 5.85 8.19 6.29
CA GLY A 23 6.86 7.85 7.30
C GLY A 23 6.63 6.51 8.01
N VAL A 24 5.38 6.07 8.18
CA VAL A 24 5.02 4.78 8.79
C VAL A 24 4.88 3.66 7.73
N GLY A 25 5.30 3.90 6.49
CA GLY A 25 5.33 2.86 5.45
C GLY A 25 3.94 2.44 4.94
N LYS A 26 2.92 3.29 5.07
CA LYS A 26 1.56 3.05 4.52
C LYS A 26 1.47 3.36 3.02
N VAL A 27 2.57 3.82 2.44
CA VAL A 27 2.73 4.17 1.02
C VAL A 27 3.94 3.42 0.48
N TYR A 28 3.82 2.91 -0.74
CA TYR A 28 4.94 2.36 -1.51
C TYR A 28 5.08 3.17 -2.80
N GLN A 29 6.25 3.74 -3.03
CA GLN A 29 6.46 4.74 -4.09
C GLN A 29 5.46 5.92 -3.91
N ASN A 30 4.56 6.13 -4.86
CA ASN A 30 3.44 7.08 -4.80
C ASN A 30 2.07 6.39 -4.61
N LEU A 31 2.07 5.07 -4.39
CA LEU A 31 0.87 4.24 -4.29
C LEU A 31 0.47 4.04 -2.83
N MET A 32 -0.81 4.27 -2.54
CA MET A 32 -1.39 4.03 -1.22
C MET A 32 -1.65 2.53 -1.05
N VAL A 33 -0.80 1.84 -0.30
CA VAL A 33 -0.86 0.37 -0.16
C VAL A 33 -1.71 -0.10 1.02
N ASP A 34 -2.22 0.82 1.84
CA ASP A 34 -3.13 0.55 2.96
C ASP A 34 -4.56 0.99 2.63
N VAL A 35 -5.08 0.53 1.48
CA VAL A 35 -6.46 0.83 1.05
C VAL A 35 -7.41 -0.23 1.60
N MET A 36 -8.44 0.21 2.32
CA MET A 36 -9.57 -0.65 2.70
C MET A 36 -10.59 -0.72 1.56
N GLN A 37 -10.93 -1.94 1.14
CA GLN A 37 -11.81 -2.20 0.02
C GLN A 37 -13.28 -2.21 0.46
N THR A 38 -13.85 -1.04 0.76
CA THR A 38 -15.25 -0.94 1.26
C THR A 38 -16.30 -0.77 0.16
N ASN A 39 -15.88 -0.56 -1.08
CA ASN A 39 -16.76 -0.43 -2.24
C ASN A 39 -16.05 -0.91 -3.50
N GLU A 40 -16.82 -1.15 -4.56
CA GLU A 40 -16.33 -1.68 -5.84
C GLU A 40 -15.23 -0.80 -6.47
N LYS A 41 -15.34 0.52 -6.36
CA LYS A 41 -14.30 1.46 -6.84
C LYS A 41 -12.97 1.23 -6.11
N LEU A 42 -12.99 0.98 -4.80
CA LEU A 42 -11.79 0.72 -4.01
C LEU A 42 -11.23 -0.67 -4.25
N VAL A 43 -12.07 -1.66 -4.57
CA VAL A 43 -11.62 -2.99 -5.04
C VAL A 43 -10.86 -2.85 -6.35
N THR A 44 -11.44 -2.21 -7.36
CA THR A 44 -10.74 -1.97 -8.65
C THR A 44 -9.47 -1.14 -8.46
N ARG A 45 -9.49 -0.16 -7.55
CA ARG A 45 -8.28 0.62 -7.23
C ARG A 45 -7.20 -0.25 -6.60
N ALA A 46 -7.56 -1.17 -5.70
CA ALA A 46 -6.62 -2.10 -5.09
C ALA A 46 -5.94 -2.98 -6.15
N GLU A 47 -6.70 -3.56 -7.07
CA GLU A 47 -6.17 -4.34 -8.20
C GLU A 47 -5.19 -3.51 -9.04
N ASN A 48 -5.57 -2.30 -9.43
CA ASN A 48 -4.71 -1.41 -10.21
C ASN A 48 -3.40 -1.07 -9.48
N ILE A 49 -3.45 -0.84 -8.16
CA ILE A 49 -2.26 -0.56 -7.36
C ILE A 49 -1.32 -1.77 -7.36
N VAL A 50 -1.85 -2.98 -7.19
CA VAL A 50 -1.03 -4.20 -7.23
C VAL A 50 -0.38 -4.35 -8.60
N MET A 51 -1.16 -4.21 -9.68
CA MET A 51 -0.66 -4.29 -11.05
C MET A 51 0.43 -3.25 -11.32
N GLU A 52 0.25 -2.00 -10.89
CA GLU A 52 1.23 -0.93 -11.11
C GLU A 52 2.53 -1.16 -10.31
N ALA A 53 2.42 -1.67 -9.09
CA ALA A 53 3.57 -1.93 -8.22
C ALA A 53 4.40 -3.14 -8.67
N THR A 54 3.76 -4.19 -9.19
CA THR A 54 4.41 -5.48 -9.50
C THR A 54 4.52 -5.76 -11.00
N LYS A 55 3.85 -4.97 -11.84
CA LYS A 55 3.70 -5.16 -13.29
C LYS A 55 3.09 -6.52 -13.67
N CYS A 56 2.23 -7.07 -12.81
CA CYS A 56 1.49 -8.30 -13.09
C CYS A 56 0.18 -8.04 -13.85
N ASP A 57 -0.40 -9.12 -14.38
CA ASP A 57 -1.73 -9.09 -14.99
C ASP A 57 -2.83 -8.94 -13.94
N ARG A 58 -4.01 -8.46 -14.37
CA ARG A 58 -5.17 -8.25 -13.49
C ARG A 58 -5.62 -9.52 -12.78
N LYS A 59 -5.62 -10.65 -13.49
CA LYS A 59 -6.00 -11.94 -12.92
C LYS A 59 -5.09 -12.34 -11.76
N THR A 60 -3.79 -12.18 -11.93
CA THR A 60 -2.81 -12.43 -10.86
C THR A 60 -2.99 -11.44 -9.71
N ALA A 61 -3.29 -10.17 -9.98
CA ALA A 61 -3.55 -9.19 -8.93
C ALA A 61 -4.76 -9.57 -8.07
N GLU A 62 -5.86 -10.04 -8.69
CA GLU A 62 -7.07 -10.48 -8.00
C GLU A 62 -6.84 -11.73 -7.15
N GLU A 63 -6.15 -12.73 -7.70
CA GLU A 63 -5.78 -13.96 -6.98
C GLU A 63 -4.93 -13.63 -5.74
N MET A 64 -3.89 -12.80 -5.91
CA MET A 64 -2.99 -12.44 -4.82
C MET A 64 -3.66 -11.54 -3.77
N LEU A 65 -4.58 -10.66 -4.18
CA LEU A 65 -5.39 -9.87 -3.24
C LEU A 65 -6.31 -10.75 -2.41
N THR A 66 -6.89 -11.79 -3.02
CA THR A 66 -7.74 -12.76 -2.34
C THR A 66 -6.92 -13.57 -1.33
N GLU A 67 -5.75 -14.07 -1.73
CA GLU A 67 -4.84 -14.81 -0.85
C GLU A 67 -4.33 -13.94 0.32
N ALA A 68 -4.07 -12.66 0.04
CA ALA A 68 -3.68 -11.65 1.02
C ALA A 68 -4.82 -11.21 1.96
N GLY A 69 -6.05 -11.72 1.80
CA GLY A 69 -7.22 -11.33 2.59
C GLY A 69 -7.62 -9.87 2.40
N GLY A 70 -7.43 -9.33 1.19
CA GLY A 70 -7.75 -7.95 0.82
C GLY A 70 -6.66 -6.93 1.13
N SER A 71 -5.53 -7.34 1.70
CA SER A 71 -4.41 -6.44 1.98
C SER A 71 -3.53 -6.22 0.75
N VAL A 72 -3.62 -5.03 0.15
CA VAL A 72 -2.79 -4.62 -1.00
C VAL A 72 -1.30 -4.68 -0.68
N LYS A 73 -0.91 -4.19 0.51
CA LYS A 73 0.48 -4.25 0.99
C LYS A 73 1.03 -5.67 1.00
N LEU A 74 0.25 -6.61 1.52
CA LEU A 74 0.66 -8.00 1.64
C LEU A 74 0.67 -8.70 0.27
N ALA A 75 -0.32 -8.44 -0.58
CA ALA A 75 -0.34 -8.94 -1.97
C ALA A 75 0.91 -8.51 -2.76
N ILE A 76 1.29 -7.23 -2.67
CA ILE A 76 2.52 -6.72 -3.30
C ILE A 76 3.76 -7.43 -2.75
N ALA A 77 3.84 -7.59 -1.42
CA ALA A 77 4.97 -8.27 -0.79
C ALA A 77 5.07 -9.74 -1.24
N MET A 78 3.96 -10.47 -1.28
CA MET A 78 3.94 -11.87 -1.75
C MET A 78 4.41 -12.00 -3.20
N ILE A 79 3.99 -11.10 -4.09
CA ILE A 79 4.41 -11.12 -5.50
C ILE A 79 5.91 -10.79 -5.63
N LEU A 80 6.37 -9.75 -4.95
CA LEU A 80 7.76 -9.29 -5.04
C LEU A 80 8.74 -10.30 -4.43
N PHE A 81 8.37 -10.92 -3.30
CA PHE A 81 9.21 -11.89 -2.59
C PHE A 81 9.01 -13.33 -3.05
N ARG A 82 7.99 -13.58 -3.88
CA ARG A 82 7.57 -14.93 -4.32
C ARG A 82 7.47 -15.90 -3.13
N CYS A 83 6.85 -15.43 -2.05
CA CYS A 83 6.76 -16.16 -0.79
C CYS A 83 5.31 -16.32 -0.35
N SER A 84 5.09 -17.23 0.61
CA SER A 84 3.77 -17.43 1.19
C SER A 84 3.29 -16.20 1.95
N ARG A 85 1.99 -16.11 2.20
CA ARG A 85 1.38 -15.06 3.02
C ARG A 85 2.07 -14.90 4.38
N VAL A 86 2.38 -16.01 5.05
CA VAL A 86 2.99 -16.00 6.39
C VAL A 86 4.39 -15.40 6.34
N GLU A 87 5.21 -15.83 5.38
CA GLU A 87 6.56 -15.30 5.19
C GLU A 87 6.55 -13.82 4.81
N ALA A 88 5.60 -13.41 3.95
CA ALA A 88 5.43 -12.01 3.58
C ALA A 88 5.07 -11.16 4.80
N GLU A 89 4.19 -11.66 5.67
CA GLU A 89 3.79 -10.98 6.90
C GLU A 89 4.96 -10.84 7.88
N GLU A 90 5.77 -11.88 8.05
CA GLU A 90 6.97 -11.81 8.90
C GLU A 90 8.00 -10.81 8.36
N LYS A 91 8.27 -10.83 7.06
CA LYS A 91 9.18 -9.86 6.41
C LYS A 91 8.67 -8.43 6.55
N LEU A 92 7.35 -8.22 6.41
CA LEU A 92 6.73 -6.92 6.63
C LEU A 92 6.80 -6.49 8.10
N LYS A 93 6.67 -7.41 9.07
CA LYS A 93 6.83 -7.11 10.50
C LYS A 93 8.27 -6.70 10.83
N ARG A 94 9.27 -7.41 10.31
CA ARG A 94 10.70 -7.09 10.50
C ARG A 94 11.08 -5.72 9.93
N SER A 95 10.52 -5.37 8.78
CA SER A 95 10.74 -4.08 8.12
C SER A 95 9.81 -2.95 8.61
N HIS A 96 9.13 -3.11 9.74
CA HIS A 96 8.17 -2.14 10.29
C HIS A 96 7.08 -1.69 9.29
N GLY A 97 6.69 -2.57 8.37
CA GLY A 97 5.68 -2.32 7.36
C GLY A 97 6.18 -1.57 6.12
N HIS A 98 7.48 -1.34 5.98
CA HIS A 98 8.08 -0.72 4.81
C HIS A 98 8.48 -1.76 3.75
N ILE A 99 7.68 -1.86 2.68
CA ILE A 99 7.96 -2.76 1.55
C ILE A 99 9.37 -2.54 0.97
N ARG A 100 9.83 -1.28 0.89
CA ARG A 100 11.15 -0.94 0.34
C ARG A 100 12.31 -1.44 1.21
N LEU A 101 12.16 -1.44 2.53
CA LEU A 101 13.19 -1.95 3.44
C LEU A 101 13.26 -3.48 3.35
N ALA A 102 12.11 -4.15 3.33
CA ALA A 102 12.04 -5.61 3.15
C ALA A 102 12.65 -6.09 1.81
N LEU A 103 12.60 -5.27 0.74
CA LEU A 103 13.28 -5.55 -0.52
C LEU A 103 14.81 -5.48 -0.41
N ASN A 104 15.33 -4.54 0.37
CA ASN A 104 16.78 -4.36 0.51
C ASN A 104 17.42 -5.41 1.42
N GLU A 105 16.69 -6.02 2.36
CA GLU A 105 17.21 -7.10 3.21
C GLU A 105 17.48 -8.42 2.44
N ILE A 106 17.00 -8.54 1.20
CA ILE A 106 17.15 -9.75 0.37
C ILE A 106 18.35 -9.65 -0.60
N ASN A 107 18.93 -8.46 -0.78
CA ASN A 107 20.16 -8.24 -1.57
C ASN A 107 21.40 -8.21 -0.67
#